data_AF-A0AAV5HZ68-F1
#
_entry.id   AF-A0AAV5HZ68-F1
#
_cell.length_a   1.000
_cell.length_b   1.000
_cell.length_c   1.000
_cell.angle_alpha   90.00
_cell.angle_beta   90.00
_cell.angle_gamma   90.00
#
_symmetry.space_group_name_H-M   'P 1'
#
loop_
_entity.id
_entity.type
_entity.pdbx_description
1 polymer ?
#
loop_
_entity_poly.entity_id
_entity_poly.type
_entity_poly.pdbx_seq_one_letter_code
_entity_poly.pdbx_strand_id
1 'polypeptide(L)'
;MATNGASDTIVPFLLERDKYEHWTIFLKNYLLAQDLWDVVEKGTDALLSSDKVDQTKKNAAALHAIHMTCSPHVFTLIKDISSANEAWNKLAEMHQHWQSPFLHKPPTSAVSLRGAERQTASRLEWAINKADWKTVHGIFLESSHRINRIINDDNQTALHVAVLAGAVEIAEELIQRMSETDLEIQDIVGSTALHLAARRGKKIAECLVEKNPKLPTLTDERGFIPIVGACASGDEDLTKYLYSKTPEVLLSPHDGKNGPPLLNYTIIGQMFDISLDLLQKYPSLAVTKDDGNLTPILILSNEPSAFFSGSGLGFWQRLIYHCKY
;
A
#
# COMPACT_ATOMS: atom_id res chain seq x y z
N MET A 1 -30.16 -25.21 26.01
CA MET A 1 -29.70 -25.60 24.67
C MET A 1 -28.94 -24.42 24.10
N ALA A 2 -27.61 -24.42 24.22
CA ALA A 2 -26.76 -23.39 23.64
C ALA A 2 -26.54 -23.75 22.16
N THR A 3 -27.01 -22.90 21.25
CA THR A 3 -26.67 -22.97 19.84
C THR A 3 -25.26 -22.42 19.66
N ASN A 4 -24.26 -23.32 19.63
CA ASN A 4 -22.92 -23.00 19.16
C ASN A 4 -23.01 -22.71 17.65
N GLY A 5 -23.19 -21.44 17.29
CA GLY A 5 -22.94 -20.94 15.95
C GLY A 5 -21.43 -20.80 15.76
N ALA A 6 -20.72 -21.92 15.64
CA ALA A 6 -19.41 -21.91 15.02
C ALA A 6 -19.68 -21.69 13.53
N SER A 7 -19.27 -20.55 12.99
CA SER A 7 -19.37 -20.31 11.56
C SER A 7 -18.54 -21.36 10.83
N ASP A 8 -19.17 -22.09 9.89
CA ASP A 8 -18.56 -23.07 8.98
C ASP A 8 -17.60 -22.38 7.99
N THR A 9 -16.63 -21.67 8.54
CA THR A 9 -15.64 -20.88 7.79
C THR A 9 -14.40 -21.75 7.63
N ILE A 10 -14.09 -22.13 6.39
CA ILE A 10 -12.99 -23.03 6.02
C ILE A 10 -11.64 -22.52 6.55
N VAL A 11 -11.42 -21.21 6.48
CA VAL A 11 -10.30 -20.49 7.09
C VAL A 11 -10.80 -19.15 7.67
N PRO A 12 -10.14 -18.60 8.70
CA PRO A 12 -10.57 -17.36 9.34
C PRO A 12 -10.26 -16.08 8.53
N PHE A 13 -9.49 -16.17 7.44
CA PHE A 13 -9.14 -15.04 6.56
C PHE A 13 -8.83 -15.52 5.14
N LEU A 14 -9.04 -14.64 4.16
CA LEU A 14 -8.76 -14.92 2.74
C LEU A 14 -7.25 -14.89 2.45
N LEU A 15 -6.84 -15.61 1.39
CA LEU A 15 -5.45 -15.63 0.93
C LEU A 15 -4.99 -14.26 0.42
N GLU A 16 -4.05 -13.67 1.14
CA GLU A 16 -3.30 -12.45 0.82
C GLU A 16 -1.78 -12.71 0.92
N ARG A 17 -0.97 -11.83 0.33
CA ARG A 17 0.48 -12.05 0.13
C ARG A 17 1.25 -12.28 1.43
N ASP A 18 0.87 -11.57 2.49
CA ASP A 18 1.46 -11.58 3.83
C ASP A 18 0.94 -12.71 4.73
N LYS A 19 -0.17 -13.35 4.34
CA LYS A 19 -0.86 -14.36 5.14
C LYS A 19 -0.71 -15.78 4.60
N TYR A 20 0.11 -15.98 3.57
CA TYR A 20 0.26 -17.26 2.88
C TYR A 20 0.66 -18.42 3.81
N GLU A 21 1.61 -18.21 4.72
CA GLU A 21 2.08 -19.23 5.67
C GLU A 21 0.98 -19.64 6.66
N HIS A 22 0.25 -18.67 7.21
CA HIS A 22 -0.86 -18.97 8.11
C HIS A 22 -2.03 -19.62 7.35
N TRP A 23 -2.35 -19.11 6.16
CA TRP A 23 -3.42 -19.64 5.31
C TRP A 23 -3.18 -21.11 4.93
N THR A 24 -1.96 -21.45 4.52
CA THR A 24 -1.59 -22.82 4.14
C THR A 24 -1.77 -23.79 5.31
N ILE A 25 -1.43 -23.38 6.54
CA ILE A 25 -1.64 -24.20 7.74
C ILE A 25 -3.13 -24.43 7.99
N PHE A 26 -3.96 -23.39 7.98
CA PHE A 26 -5.39 -23.53 8.25
C PHE A 26 -6.11 -24.35 7.19
N LEU A 27 -5.84 -24.08 5.90
CA LEU A 27 -6.48 -24.81 4.81
C LEU A 27 -6.01 -26.27 4.77
N LYS A 28 -4.73 -26.55 5.04
CA LYS A 28 -4.23 -27.93 5.17
C LYS A 28 -4.92 -28.69 6.31
N ASN A 29 -5.10 -28.05 7.47
CA ASN A 29 -5.80 -28.67 8.59
C ASN A 29 -7.27 -28.96 8.25
N TYR A 30 -7.95 -28.06 7.54
CA TYR A 30 -9.31 -28.30 7.06
C TYR A 30 -9.37 -29.47 6.07
N LEU A 31 -8.49 -29.50 5.07
CA LEU A 31 -8.45 -30.57 4.07
C LEU A 31 -8.10 -31.94 4.67
N LEU A 32 -7.23 -31.98 5.70
CA LEU A 32 -6.95 -33.19 6.46
C LEU A 32 -8.17 -33.66 7.27
N ALA A 33 -8.91 -32.74 7.88
CA ALA A 33 -10.13 -33.08 8.62
C ALA A 33 -11.25 -33.62 7.71
N GLN A 34 -11.24 -33.28 6.43
CA GLN A 34 -12.23 -33.71 5.43
C GLN A 34 -11.75 -34.88 4.55
N ASP A 35 -10.60 -35.48 4.84
CA ASP A 35 -10.01 -36.58 4.05
C ASP A 35 -9.77 -36.22 2.56
N LEU A 36 -9.41 -34.95 2.31
CA LEU A 36 -9.19 -34.35 0.98
C LEU A 36 -7.71 -34.09 0.65
N TRP A 37 -6.81 -34.13 1.65
CA TRP A 37 -5.40 -33.76 1.48
C TRP A 37 -4.63 -34.67 0.51
N ASP A 38 -4.95 -35.97 0.46
CA ASP A 38 -4.23 -36.94 -0.38
C ASP A 38 -4.28 -36.57 -1.88
N VAL A 39 -5.39 -36.00 -2.33
CA VAL A 39 -5.56 -35.55 -3.73
C VAL A 39 -4.76 -34.29 -4.02
N VAL A 40 -4.61 -33.42 -3.03
CA VAL A 40 -3.83 -32.18 -3.13
C VAL A 40 -2.33 -32.47 -3.08
N GLU A 41 -1.88 -33.45 -2.30
CA GLU A 41 -0.46 -33.77 -2.15
C GLU A 41 0.08 -34.64 -3.29
N LYS A 42 -0.65 -35.70 -3.68
CA LYS A 42 -0.15 -36.70 -4.64
C LYS A 42 -0.69 -36.51 -6.06
N GLY A 43 -1.74 -35.72 -6.23
CA GLY A 43 -2.45 -35.59 -7.51
C GLY A 43 -3.29 -36.84 -7.82
N THR A 44 -4.32 -36.67 -8.64
CA THR A 44 -5.25 -37.75 -9.00
C THR A 44 -4.60 -38.89 -9.79
N ASP A 45 -3.47 -38.62 -10.46
CA ASP A 45 -2.81 -39.54 -11.40
C ASP A 45 -1.79 -40.48 -10.73
N ALA A 46 -1.33 -40.18 -9.51
CA ALA A 46 -0.33 -40.99 -8.79
C ALA A 46 -0.94 -41.95 -7.73
N LEU A 47 -2.27 -41.93 -7.53
CA LEU A 47 -2.97 -42.83 -6.62
C LEU A 47 -3.42 -44.10 -7.36
N LEU A 48 -2.59 -45.13 -7.30
CA LEU A 48 -2.88 -46.46 -7.84
C LEU A 48 -3.79 -47.28 -6.89
N SER A 49 -5.04 -46.89 -6.65
CA SER A 49 -6.07 -47.81 -6.12
C SER A 49 -7.56 -47.39 -6.27
N SER A 50 -8.31 -48.41 -6.69
CA SER A 50 -9.75 -48.76 -6.72
C SER A 50 -10.93 -47.82 -7.04
N ASP A 51 -10.92 -46.48 -6.97
CA ASP A 51 -12.15 -45.73 -7.33
C ASP A 51 -11.91 -44.33 -7.95
N LYS A 52 -11.77 -44.28 -9.28
CA LYS A 52 -11.63 -43.03 -10.05
C LYS A 52 -12.76 -42.02 -9.80
N VAL A 53 -13.97 -42.50 -9.52
CA VAL A 53 -15.15 -41.64 -9.28
C VAL A 53 -15.06 -40.92 -7.93
N ASP A 54 -14.57 -41.61 -6.89
CA ASP A 54 -14.41 -41.02 -5.56
C ASP A 54 -13.30 -39.96 -5.55
N GLN A 55 -12.18 -40.24 -6.22
CA GLN A 55 -11.07 -39.31 -6.35
C GLN A 55 -11.44 -38.04 -7.12
N THR A 56 -12.30 -38.16 -8.15
CA THR A 56 -12.78 -36.99 -8.90
C THR A 56 -13.64 -36.08 -8.03
N LYS A 57 -14.47 -36.65 -7.13
CA LYS A 57 -15.27 -35.88 -6.17
C LYS A 57 -14.39 -35.21 -5.12
N LYS A 58 -13.40 -35.93 -4.58
CA LYS A 58 -12.41 -35.38 -3.64
C LYS A 58 -11.62 -34.23 -4.25
N ASN A 59 -11.20 -34.36 -5.51
CA ASN A 59 -10.54 -33.27 -6.25
C ASN A 59 -11.43 -32.02 -6.37
N ALA A 60 -12.69 -32.19 -6.80
CA ALA A 60 -13.62 -31.08 -6.93
C ALA A 60 -13.90 -30.38 -5.58
N ALA A 61 -14.06 -31.14 -4.51
CA ALA A 61 -14.27 -30.61 -3.16
C ALA A 61 -13.04 -29.83 -2.65
N ALA A 62 -11.84 -30.37 -2.84
CA ALA A 62 -10.60 -29.69 -2.47
C ALA A 62 -10.39 -28.40 -3.27
N LEU A 63 -10.63 -28.43 -4.58
CA LEU A 63 -10.53 -27.26 -5.45
C LEU A 63 -11.53 -26.17 -5.05
N HIS A 64 -12.77 -26.56 -4.72
CA HIS A 64 -13.77 -25.63 -4.23
C HIS A 64 -13.35 -24.96 -2.91
N ALA A 65 -12.79 -25.72 -1.98
CA ALA A 65 -12.25 -25.16 -0.73
C ALA A 65 -11.09 -24.19 -0.99
N ILE A 66 -10.18 -24.50 -1.92
CA ILE A 66 -9.11 -23.57 -2.34
C ILE A 66 -9.73 -22.27 -2.90
N HIS A 67 -10.71 -22.37 -3.80
CA HIS A 67 -11.37 -21.20 -4.40
C HIS A 67 -12.09 -20.32 -3.38
N MET A 68 -12.83 -20.91 -2.44
CA MET A 68 -13.58 -20.18 -1.41
C MET A 68 -12.69 -19.46 -0.40
N THR A 69 -11.42 -19.84 -0.33
CA THR A 69 -10.45 -19.27 0.62
C THR A 69 -9.45 -18.34 -0.06
N CYS A 70 -9.55 -18.16 -1.37
CA CYS A 70 -8.76 -17.21 -2.14
C CYS A 70 -9.43 -15.82 -2.17
N SER A 71 -8.62 -14.75 -2.12
CA SER A 71 -9.11 -13.40 -2.43
C SER A 71 -9.54 -13.28 -3.90
N PRO A 72 -10.44 -12.35 -4.26
CA PRO A 72 -10.91 -12.20 -5.65
C PRO A 72 -9.80 -12.05 -6.67
N HIS A 73 -8.71 -11.36 -6.31
CA HIS A 73 -7.53 -11.21 -7.16
C HIS A 73 -6.80 -12.54 -7.40
N VAL A 74 -6.55 -13.31 -6.34
CA VAL A 74 -5.88 -14.62 -6.45
C VAL A 74 -6.77 -15.63 -7.20
N PHE A 75 -8.08 -15.59 -6.98
CA PHE A 75 -9.04 -16.43 -7.68
C PHE A 75 -8.98 -16.26 -9.21
N THR A 76 -8.85 -15.02 -9.71
CA THR A 76 -8.75 -14.79 -11.17
C THR A 76 -7.54 -15.46 -11.83
N LEU A 77 -6.50 -15.78 -11.07
CA LEU A 77 -5.27 -16.40 -11.55
C LEU A 77 -5.34 -17.93 -11.57
N ILE A 78 -6.23 -18.52 -10.77
CA ILE A 78 -6.37 -19.98 -10.63
C ILE A 78 -7.71 -20.52 -11.17
N LYS A 79 -8.64 -19.64 -11.58
CA LYS A 79 -10.00 -20.00 -12.03
C LYS A 79 -10.05 -21.02 -13.18
N ASP A 80 -9.01 -21.09 -14.00
CA ASP A 80 -8.95 -21.94 -15.20
C ASP A 80 -8.30 -23.31 -14.89
N ILE A 81 -7.89 -23.55 -13.63
CA ILE A 81 -7.27 -24.79 -13.18
C ILE A 81 -8.35 -25.79 -12.75
N SER A 82 -8.23 -27.04 -13.20
CA SER A 82 -9.21 -28.11 -12.94
C SER A 82 -8.79 -29.10 -11.86
N SER A 83 -7.53 -29.06 -11.43
CA SER A 83 -6.94 -29.92 -10.40
C SER A 83 -6.61 -29.15 -9.13
N ALA A 84 -7.01 -29.69 -7.97
CA ALA A 84 -6.68 -29.11 -6.68
C ALA A 84 -5.17 -29.12 -6.39
N ASN A 85 -4.45 -30.14 -6.87
CA ASN A 85 -3.00 -30.23 -6.77
C ASN A 85 -2.31 -29.14 -7.62
N GLU A 86 -2.77 -28.93 -8.86
CA GLU A 86 -2.24 -27.88 -9.73
C GLU A 86 -2.52 -26.49 -9.14
N ALA A 87 -3.72 -26.27 -8.61
CA ALA A 87 -4.08 -25.01 -7.97
C ALA A 87 -3.20 -24.74 -6.74
N TRP A 88 -2.98 -25.75 -5.90
CA TRP A 88 -2.12 -25.66 -4.73
C TRP A 88 -0.66 -25.37 -5.09
N ASN A 89 -0.11 -26.08 -6.09
CA ASN A 89 1.24 -25.87 -6.58
C ASN A 89 1.40 -24.49 -7.22
N LYS A 90 0.38 -24.02 -7.96
CA LYS A 90 0.40 -22.69 -8.56
C LYS A 90 0.44 -21.58 -7.51
N LEU A 91 -0.31 -21.74 -6.42
CA LEU A 91 -0.27 -20.82 -5.29
C LEU A 91 1.09 -20.84 -4.58
N ALA A 92 1.73 -22.00 -4.48
CA ALA A 92 3.08 -22.13 -3.94
C ALA A 92 4.14 -21.47 -4.84
N GLU A 93 4.05 -21.63 -6.17
CA GLU A 93 4.88 -20.90 -7.14
C GLU A 93 4.67 -19.39 -7.03
N MET A 94 3.41 -18.94 -6.96
CA MET A 94 3.07 -17.54 -6.80
C MET A 94 3.64 -16.96 -5.51
N HIS A 95 3.63 -17.72 -4.42
CA HIS A 95 4.29 -17.33 -3.17
C HIS A 95 5.81 -17.24 -3.33
N GLN A 96 6.45 -18.19 -4.03
CA GLN A 96 7.88 -18.07 -4.37
C GLN A 96 8.17 -16.82 -5.23
N HIS A 97 7.23 -16.43 -6.10
CA HIS A 97 7.31 -15.17 -6.85
C HIS A 97 7.05 -13.93 -5.98
N TRP A 98 6.15 -13.99 -5.00
CA TRP A 98 5.98 -12.94 -3.97
C TRP A 98 7.21 -12.82 -3.07
N GLN A 99 7.95 -13.92 -2.89
CA GLN A 99 9.25 -13.97 -2.23
C GLN A 99 10.42 -13.68 -3.19
N SER A 100 10.18 -13.58 -4.51
CA SER A 100 11.23 -13.43 -5.52
C SER A 100 11.77 -11.99 -5.51
N PRO A 101 13.10 -11.79 -5.66
CA PRO A 101 13.76 -10.50 -5.43
C PRO A 101 13.41 -9.38 -6.44
N PHE A 102 12.49 -9.63 -7.38
CA PHE A 102 12.21 -8.74 -8.52
C PHE A 102 11.04 -7.77 -8.30
N LEU A 103 10.41 -7.78 -7.12
CA LEU A 103 9.81 -6.57 -6.57
C LEU A 103 10.82 -6.05 -5.55
N HIS A 104 11.47 -4.92 -5.84
CA HIS A 104 12.55 -4.37 -5.04
C HIS A 104 12.14 -4.15 -3.57
N LYS A 105 12.32 -5.16 -2.74
CA LYS A 105 12.62 -5.01 -1.32
C LYS A 105 14.12 -4.70 -1.26
N PRO A 106 14.57 -3.55 -0.71
CA PRO A 106 15.98 -3.36 -0.43
C PRO A 106 16.45 -4.48 0.51
N PRO A 107 17.74 -4.88 0.44
CA PRO A 107 18.22 -6.08 1.09
C PRO A 107 17.90 -6.06 2.59
N THR A 108 17.19 -7.06 3.08
CA THR A 108 16.97 -7.34 4.51
C THR A 108 18.21 -7.90 5.20
N SER A 109 19.39 -7.40 4.82
CA SER A 109 20.53 -7.36 5.72
C SER A 109 20.69 -5.90 6.09
N ALA A 110 20.60 -5.56 7.38
CA ALA A 110 21.08 -4.29 7.85
C ALA A 110 22.46 -4.07 7.22
N VAL A 111 22.58 -3.11 6.29
CA VAL A 111 23.84 -2.80 5.64
C VAL A 111 24.68 -2.15 6.72
N SER A 112 25.39 -2.98 7.50
CA SER A 112 26.32 -2.51 8.51
C SER A 112 27.47 -1.82 7.77
N LEU A 113 27.35 -0.49 7.64
CA LEU A 113 28.35 0.35 7.00
C LEU A 113 29.68 0.14 7.72
N ARG A 114 30.71 -0.30 6.99
CA ARG A 114 32.06 -0.46 7.55
C ARG A 114 32.63 0.91 7.93
N GLY A 115 33.55 0.97 8.89
CA GLY A 115 33.98 2.23 9.54
C GLY A 115 34.23 3.43 8.62
N ALA A 116 34.99 3.26 7.53
CA ALA A 116 35.27 4.35 6.59
C ALA A 116 34.03 4.78 5.77
N GLU A 117 33.18 3.84 5.37
CA GLU A 117 31.94 4.12 4.63
C GLU A 117 30.87 4.74 5.53
N ARG A 118 30.86 4.38 6.82
CA ARG A 118 29.97 5.02 7.80
C ARG A 118 30.35 6.48 8.02
N GLN A 119 31.64 6.79 8.07
CA GLN A 119 32.12 8.17 8.21
C GLN A 119 31.78 9.02 6.99
N THR A 120 31.95 8.51 5.76
CA THR A 120 31.56 9.24 4.55
C THR A 120 30.06 9.44 4.47
N ALA A 121 29.26 8.43 4.82
CA ALA A 121 27.81 8.51 4.84
C ALA A 121 27.29 9.53 5.87
N SER A 122 27.82 9.53 7.10
CA SER A 122 27.48 10.55 8.12
C SER A 122 27.92 11.96 7.69
N ARG A 123 29.07 12.09 7.01
CA ARG A 123 29.52 13.40 6.48
C ARG A 123 28.60 13.90 5.37
N LEU A 124 28.13 13.00 4.51
CA LEU A 124 27.15 13.31 3.46
C LEU A 124 25.80 13.71 4.06
N GLU A 125 25.29 12.94 5.03
CA GLU A 125 24.04 13.25 5.75
C GLU A 125 24.10 14.64 6.41
N TRP A 126 25.21 14.94 7.09
CA TRP A 126 25.43 16.25 7.69
C TRP A 126 25.41 17.38 6.65
N ALA A 127 26.08 17.20 5.51
CA ALA A 127 26.12 18.19 4.44
C ALA A 127 24.73 18.45 3.82
N ILE A 128 23.94 17.39 3.63
CA ILE A 128 22.56 17.48 3.14
C ILE A 128 21.69 18.26 4.14
N ASN A 129 21.77 17.94 5.43
CA ASN A 129 21.03 18.63 6.49
C ASN A 129 21.42 20.11 6.63
N LYS A 130 22.59 20.51 6.15
CA LYS A 130 23.04 21.91 6.07
C LYS A 130 22.74 22.59 4.73
N ALA A 131 22.10 21.89 3.79
CA ALA A 131 21.88 22.34 2.43
C ALA A 131 23.17 22.78 1.70
N ASP A 132 24.32 22.18 2.04
CA ASP A 132 25.61 22.50 1.42
C ASP A 132 25.87 21.62 0.18
N TRP A 133 25.36 22.08 -0.97
CA TRP A 133 25.56 21.41 -2.25
C TRP A 133 27.04 21.25 -2.62
N LYS A 134 27.92 22.19 -2.26
CA LYS A 134 29.34 22.10 -2.64
C LYS A 134 30.01 20.91 -1.99
N THR A 135 29.75 20.70 -0.71
CA THR A 135 30.28 19.55 0.03
C THR A 135 29.66 18.25 -0.46
N VAL A 136 28.34 18.22 -0.72
CA VAL A 136 27.65 17.06 -1.30
C VAL A 136 28.24 16.68 -2.67
N HIS A 137 28.41 17.66 -3.55
CA HIS A 137 28.99 17.47 -4.87
C HIS A 137 30.44 17.00 -4.80
N GLY A 138 31.25 17.57 -3.90
CA GLY A 138 32.63 17.13 -3.64
C GLY A 138 32.68 15.67 -3.21
N ILE A 139 31.80 15.24 -2.30
CA ILE A 139 31.72 13.84 -1.85
C ILE A 139 31.36 12.89 -3.00
N PHE A 140 30.43 13.28 -3.88
CA PHE A 140 30.07 12.49 -5.05
C PHE A 140 31.19 12.39 -6.11
N LEU A 141 32.08 13.38 -6.18
CA LEU A 141 33.25 13.35 -7.07
C LEU A 141 34.42 12.55 -6.47
N GLU A 142 34.71 12.74 -5.18
CA GLU A 142 35.83 12.11 -4.48
C GLU A 142 35.63 10.59 -4.35
N SER A 143 34.38 10.18 -4.20
CA SER A 143 34.04 8.78 -3.98
C SER A 143 32.91 8.42 -4.94
N SER A 144 33.13 7.45 -5.82
CA SER A 144 32.12 6.87 -6.73
C SER A 144 31.03 6.10 -5.96
N HIS A 145 30.42 6.74 -4.96
CA HIS A 145 29.21 6.27 -4.31
C HIS A 145 28.13 6.36 -5.37
N ARG A 146 27.52 5.23 -5.72
CA ARG A 146 26.31 5.24 -6.53
C ARG A 146 25.30 6.14 -5.81
N ILE A 147 24.77 7.14 -6.49
CA ILE A 147 23.85 8.17 -5.96
C ILE A 147 22.61 7.57 -5.25
N ASN A 148 22.33 6.30 -5.53
CA ASN A 148 21.23 5.50 -5.01
C ASN A 148 21.60 4.64 -3.79
N ARG A 149 22.81 4.78 -3.22
CA ARG A 149 23.26 4.00 -2.06
C ARG A 149 22.52 4.41 -0.78
N ILE A 150 22.27 3.43 0.09
CA ILE A 150 21.84 3.63 1.47
C ILE A 150 22.96 4.27 2.29
N ILE A 151 22.63 5.31 3.05
CA ILE A 151 23.59 6.14 3.79
C ILE A 151 23.36 6.16 5.31
N ASN A 152 22.27 5.58 5.82
CA ASN A 152 22.02 5.47 7.26
C ASN A 152 21.31 4.16 7.62
N ASP A 153 21.10 3.97 8.92
CA ASP A 153 20.50 2.76 9.48
C ASP A 153 18.97 2.67 9.21
N ASP A 154 18.35 3.76 8.74
CA ASP A 154 16.95 3.83 8.31
C ASP A 154 16.74 3.40 6.84
N ASN A 155 17.75 2.77 6.22
CA ASN A 155 17.76 2.42 4.80
C ASN A 155 17.52 3.60 3.84
N GLN A 156 17.83 4.83 4.27
CA GLN A 156 17.60 6.02 3.46
C GLN A 156 18.74 6.25 2.47
N THR A 157 18.38 6.71 1.27
CA THR A 157 19.33 7.25 0.30
C THR A 157 19.58 8.74 0.55
N ALA A 158 20.56 9.33 -0.13
CA ALA A 158 20.79 10.76 -0.10
C ALA A 158 19.53 11.57 -0.48
N LEU A 159 18.70 11.06 -1.39
CA LEU A 159 17.45 11.69 -1.78
C LEU A 159 16.43 11.70 -0.64
N HIS A 160 16.24 10.59 0.07
CA HIS A 160 15.33 10.53 1.23
C HIS A 160 15.71 11.57 2.29
N VAL A 161 17.01 11.64 2.64
CA VAL A 161 17.51 12.62 3.60
C VAL A 161 17.32 14.05 3.09
N ALA A 162 17.59 14.32 1.80
CA ALA A 162 17.40 15.65 1.23
C ALA A 162 15.94 16.11 1.26
N VAL A 163 15.01 15.21 0.92
CA VAL A 163 13.57 15.49 1.04
C VAL A 163 13.20 15.73 2.50
N LEU A 164 13.58 14.86 3.43
CA LEU A 164 13.29 15.02 4.86
C LEU A 164 13.87 16.29 5.47
N ALA A 165 15.06 16.72 5.04
CA ALA A 165 15.70 17.95 5.45
C ALA A 165 15.06 19.21 4.83
N GLY A 166 14.28 19.05 3.75
CA GLY A 166 13.75 20.17 2.96
C GLY A 166 14.82 20.87 2.12
N ALA A 167 15.92 20.20 1.80
CA ALA A 167 17.01 20.73 0.98
C ALA A 167 16.62 20.65 -0.51
N VAL A 168 15.75 21.56 -0.95
CA VAL A 168 15.11 21.55 -2.28
C VAL A 168 16.14 21.50 -3.41
N GLU A 169 17.18 22.33 -3.37
CA GLU A 169 18.19 22.40 -4.43
C GLU A 169 18.98 21.08 -4.54
N ILE A 170 19.30 20.47 -3.41
CA ILE A 170 20.00 19.18 -3.37
C ILE A 170 19.06 18.08 -3.88
N ALA A 171 17.79 18.07 -3.44
CA ALA A 171 16.82 17.10 -3.90
C ALA A 171 16.61 17.18 -5.42
N GLU A 172 16.48 18.38 -6.00
CA GLU A 172 16.34 18.58 -7.45
C GLU A 172 17.55 18.06 -8.24
N GLU A 173 18.77 18.39 -7.80
CA GLU A 173 20.00 17.87 -8.41
C GLU A 173 20.09 16.34 -8.33
N LEU A 174 19.74 15.76 -7.18
CA LEU A 174 19.72 14.31 -7.00
C LEU A 174 18.69 13.66 -7.93
N ILE A 175 17.46 14.21 -7.99
CA ILE A 175 16.40 13.74 -8.89
C ILE A 175 16.89 13.78 -10.33
N GLN A 176 17.52 14.86 -10.78
CA GLN A 176 18.04 14.99 -12.15
C GLN A 176 19.11 13.93 -12.49
N ARG A 177 19.94 13.55 -11.51
CA ARG A 177 21.03 12.58 -11.70
C ARG A 177 20.62 11.12 -11.52
N MET A 178 19.57 10.85 -10.75
CA MET A 178 19.05 9.51 -10.48
C MET A 178 18.26 8.96 -11.68
N SER A 179 18.30 7.64 -11.89
CA SER A 179 17.40 6.97 -12.85
C SER A 179 15.99 6.82 -12.26
N GLU A 180 15.00 6.54 -13.11
CA GLU A 180 13.61 6.31 -12.65
C GLU A 180 13.55 5.21 -11.57
N THR A 181 14.29 4.12 -11.75
CA THR A 181 14.38 3.00 -10.80
C THR A 181 15.06 3.39 -9.50
N ASP A 182 15.98 4.35 -9.50
CA ASP A 182 16.61 4.82 -8.28
C ASP A 182 15.65 5.64 -7.42
N LEU A 183 14.67 6.32 -8.04
CA LEU A 183 13.62 7.07 -7.34
C LEU A 183 12.60 6.15 -6.65
N GLU A 184 12.51 4.89 -7.06
CA GLU A 184 11.61 3.88 -6.47
C GLU A 184 12.18 3.25 -5.19
N ILE A 185 13.43 3.56 -4.82
CA ILE A 185 14.03 3.02 -3.60
C ILE A 185 13.20 3.44 -2.39
N GLN A 186 12.98 2.48 -1.51
CA GLN A 186 12.22 2.65 -0.27
C GLN A 186 13.15 2.63 0.94
N ASP A 187 12.81 3.41 1.96
CA ASP A 187 13.44 3.39 3.26
C ASP A 187 12.98 2.16 4.11
N ILE A 188 13.36 2.15 5.39
CA ILE A 188 13.08 1.02 6.30
C ILE A 188 11.58 0.79 6.56
N VAL A 189 10.71 1.78 6.31
CA VAL A 189 9.24 1.66 6.45
C VAL A 189 8.55 1.54 5.09
N GLY A 190 9.30 1.23 4.03
CA GLY A 190 8.76 1.12 2.67
C GLY A 190 8.46 2.48 2.02
N SER A 191 8.81 3.60 2.63
CA SER A 191 8.51 4.92 2.08
C SER A 191 9.52 5.30 1.01
N THR A 192 9.03 5.66 -0.18
CA THR A 192 9.85 6.34 -1.19
C THR A 192 10.06 7.81 -0.84
N ALA A 193 10.99 8.48 -1.52
CA ALA A 193 11.16 9.93 -1.37
C ALA A 193 9.86 10.74 -1.58
N LEU A 194 8.93 10.25 -2.43
CA LEU A 194 7.63 10.90 -2.66
C LEU A 194 6.70 10.79 -1.44
N HIS A 195 6.74 9.68 -0.70
CA HIS A 195 5.97 9.54 0.55
C HIS A 195 6.41 10.57 1.59
N LEU A 196 7.71 10.86 1.63
CA LEU A 196 8.30 11.81 2.58
C LEU A 196 8.12 13.28 2.17
N ALA A 197 7.78 13.56 0.90
CA ALA A 197 7.60 14.91 0.38
C ALA A 197 6.39 15.65 0.96
N ALA A 198 5.45 14.91 1.58
CA ALA A 198 4.21 15.39 2.18
C ALA A 198 4.35 16.66 3.05
N ARG A 199 5.48 16.83 3.76
CA ARG A 199 5.68 17.92 4.75
C ARG A 199 6.66 19.00 4.33
N ARG A 200 7.10 18.98 3.07
CA ARG A 200 8.30 19.70 2.61
C ARG A 200 8.04 20.55 1.38
N GLY A 201 6.95 20.31 0.69
CA GLY A 201 6.41 21.19 -0.35
C GLY A 201 6.22 20.49 -1.69
N LYS A 202 5.23 20.98 -2.42
CA LYS A 202 4.78 20.47 -3.72
C LYS A 202 5.88 20.34 -4.77
N LYS A 203 6.86 21.26 -4.79
CA LYS A 203 7.89 21.35 -5.84
C LYS A 203 8.72 20.08 -6.01
N ILE A 204 9.20 19.50 -4.91
CA ILE A 204 9.98 18.25 -4.94
C ILE A 204 9.11 17.10 -5.47
N ALA A 205 7.85 17.03 -5.03
CA ALA A 205 6.92 16.02 -5.49
C ALA A 205 6.60 16.15 -6.98
N GLU A 206 6.46 17.37 -7.50
CA GLU A 206 6.32 17.64 -8.93
C GLU A 206 7.51 17.08 -9.71
N CYS A 207 8.74 17.44 -9.33
CA CYS A 207 9.95 16.95 -9.98
C CYS A 207 10.07 15.41 -9.94
N LEU A 208 9.72 14.79 -8.81
CA LEU A 208 9.72 13.32 -8.67
C LEU A 208 8.73 12.66 -9.63
N VAL A 209 7.48 13.14 -9.65
CA VAL A 209 6.40 12.55 -10.46
C VAL A 209 6.58 12.82 -11.95
N GLU A 210 7.11 13.99 -12.31
CA GLU A 210 7.48 14.31 -13.70
C GLU A 210 8.56 13.36 -14.22
N LYS A 211 9.54 13.02 -13.36
CA LYS A 211 10.62 12.12 -13.75
C LYS A 211 10.22 10.65 -13.72
N ASN A 212 9.41 10.23 -12.76
CA ASN A 212 8.88 8.87 -12.70
C ASN A 212 7.36 8.89 -12.35
N PRO A 213 6.48 8.80 -13.36
CA PRO A 213 5.03 8.78 -13.18
C PRO A 213 4.47 7.58 -12.40
N LYS A 214 5.27 6.55 -12.15
CA LYS A 214 4.89 5.38 -11.34
C LYS A 214 4.97 5.64 -9.83
N LEU A 215 5.73 6.66 -9.38
CA LEU A 215 5.91 6.92 -7.95
C LEU A 215 4.60 7.13 -7.16
N PRO A 216 3.57 7.81 -7.68
CA PRO A 216 2.28 7.97 -6.99
C PRO A 216 1.52 6.66 -6.75
N THR A 217 1.92 5.55 -7.38
CA THR A 217 1.26 4.24 -7.25
C THR A 217 1.98 3.30 -6.30
N LEU A 218 3.21 3.63 -5.88
CA LEU A 218 3.99 2.80 -4.97
C LEU A 218 3.46 2.95 -3.56
N THR A 219 3.43 1.85 -2.80
CA THR A 219 2.91 1.83 -1.43
C THR A 219 4.02 1.69 -0.40
N ASP A 220 3.86 2.32 0.76
CA ASP A 220 4.67 2.05 1.96
C ASP A 220 4.39 0.66 2.56
N GLU A 221 5.07 0.31 3.66
CA GLU A 221 4.85 -0.98 4.35
C GLU A 221 3.43 -1.15 4.92
N ARG A 222 2.69 -0.06 5.12
CA ARG A 222 1.28 -0.10 5.55
C ARG A 222 0.33 -0.26 4.37
N GLY A 223 0.83 -0.17 3.13
CA GLY A 223 0.02 -0.22 1.92
C GLY A 223 -0.50 1.15 1.49
N PHE A 224 -0.02 2.24 2.09
CA PHE A 224 -0.45 3.59 1.74
C PHE A 224 0.35 4.15 0.58
N ILE A 225 -0.35 4.72 -0.40
CA ILE A 225 0.25 5.52 -1.47
C ILE A 225 0.55 6.96 -1.01
N PRO A 226 1.42 7.73 -1.69
CA PRO A 226 1.90 9.03 -1.22
C PRO A 226 0.80 10.07 -0.95
N ILE A 227 -0.31 10.05 -1.71
CA ILE A 227 -1.42 10.99 -1.52
C ILE A 227 -2.06 10.86 -0.13
N VAL A 228 -2.11 9.64 0.44
CA VAL A 228 -2.67 9.41 1.77
C VAL A 228 -1.81 10.12 2.82
N GLY A 229 -0.49 10.06 2.68
CA GLY A 229 0.46 10.77 3.55
C GLY A 229 0.38 12.29 3.40
N ALA A 230 0.28 12.79 2.17
CA ALA A 230 0.09 14.24 1.90
C ALA A 230 -1.20 14.76 2.56
N CYS A 231 -2.31 14.03 2.38
CA CYS A 231 -3.59 14.38 2.96
C CYS A 231 -3.58 14.36 4.49
N ALA A 232 -2.99 13.31 5.09
CA ALA A 232 -2.83 13.21 6.55
C ALA A 232 -1.96 14.33 7.14
N SER A 233 -1.05 14.90 6.35
CA SER A 233 -0.23 16.04 6.76
C SER A 233 -0.91 17.41 6.60
N GLY A 234 -2.05 17.47 5.90
CA GLY A 234 -2.80 18.69 5.63
C GLY A 234 -2.25 19.56 4.49
N ASP A 235 -1.33 19.05 3.66
CA ASP A 235 -0.82 19.77 2.49
C ASP A 235 -1.85 19.68 1.35
N GLU A 236 -2.74 20.67 1.29
CA GLU A 236 -3.85 20.73 0.32
C GLU A 236 -3.33 20.81 -1.13
N ASP A 237 -2.31 21.63 -1.38
CA ASP A 237 -1.77 21.84 -2.73
C ASP A 237 -1.10 20.57 -3.29
N LEU A 238 -0.33 19.88 -2.43
CA LEU A 238 0.26 18.60 -2.79
C LEU A 238 -0.79 17.50 -2.92
N THR A 239 -1.78 17.47 -2.03
CA THR A 239 -2.89 16.51 -2.10
C THR A 239 -3.65 16.64 -3.42
N LYS A 240 -4.00 17.86 -3.83
CA LYS A 240 -4.65 18.14 -5.12
C LYS A 240 -3.79 17.73 -6.31
N TYR A 241 -2.50 18.02 -6.25
CA TYR A 241 -1.56 17.60 -7.29
C TYR A 241 -1.50 16.08 -7.43
N LEU A 242 -1.26 15.37 -6.32
CA LEU A 242 -1.19 13.91 -6.32
C LEU A 242 -2.53 13.28 -6.72
N TYR A 243 -3.67 13.86 -6.31
CA TYR A 243 -4.99 13.41 -6.74
C TYR A 243 -5.12 13.38 -8.27
N SER A 244 -4.61 14.42 -8.96
CA SER A 244 -4.61 14.47 -10.42
C SER A 244 -3.66 13.47 -11.10
N LYS A 245 -2.73 12.88 -10.34
CA LYS A 245 -1.69 11.95 -10.84
C LYS A 245 -1.95 10.51 -10.41
N THR A 246 -2.76 10.29 -9.38
CA THR A 246 -3.07 8.96 -8.86
C THR A 246 -4.15 8.29 -9.70
N PRO A 247 -3.92 7.06 -10.22
CA PRO A 247 -4.95 6.28 -10.90
C PRO A 247 -6.15 5.99 -9.99
N GLU A 248 -7.37 6.23 -10.50
CA GLU A 248 -8.61 6.08 -9.74
C GLU A 248 -8.82 4.68 -9.16
N VAL A 249 -8.32 3.64 -9.85
CA VAL A 249 -8.43 2.24 -9.41
C VAL A 249 -7.84 2.02 -8.00
N LEU A 250 -6.80 2.78 -7.64
CA LEU A 250 -6.14 2.72 -6.33
C LEU A 250 -6.94 3.41 -5.22
N LEU A 251 -7.95 4.20 -5.57
CA LEU A 251 -8.81 4.91 -4.63
C LEU A 251 -10.14 4.17 -4.39
N SER A 252 -10.29 3.00 -5.02
CA SER A 252 -11.52 2.22 -4.93
C SER A 252 -11.73 1.61 -3.53
N PRO A 253 -12.99 1.45 -3.09
CA PRO A 253 -13.33 0.84 -1.81
C PRO A 253 -12.94 -0.64 -1.71
N HIS A 254 -12.77 -1.32 -2.85
CA HIS A 254 -12.42 -2.74 -2.90
C HIS A 254 -10.94 -3.00 -2.59
N ASP A 255 -10.07 -2.02 -2.83
CA ASP A 255 -8.68 -2.07 -2.36
C ASP A 255 -8.59 -1.78 -0.87
N GLY A 256 -9.56 -1.04 -0.31
CA GLY A 256 -9.80 -0.82 1.13
C GLY A 256 -8.73 -0.03 1.88
N LYS A 257 -7.48 -0.06 1.41
CA LYS A 257 -6.30 0.47 2.09
C LYS A 257 -6.06 1.95 1.85
N ASN A 258 -6.54 2.51 0.74
CA ASN A 258 -6.20 3.88 0.32
C ASN A 258 -7.42 4.81 0.24
N GLY A 259 -8.51 4.38 -0.41
CA GLY A 259 -9.73 5.18 -0.58
C GLY A 259 -10.39 5.62 0.72
N PRO A 260 -10.74 4.71 1.65
CA PRO A 260 -11.35 5.06 2.94
C PRO A 260 -10.51 6.02 3.79
N PRO A 261 -9.21 5.78 4.06
CA PRO A 261 -8.41 6.73 4.82
C PRO A 261 -8.24 8.07 4.09
N LEU A 262 -8.06 8.07 2.76
CA LEU A 262 -8.00 9.32 1.99
C LEU A 262 -9.29 10.16 2.15
N LEU A 263 -10.47 9.53 2.05
CA LEU A 263 -11.74 10.22 2.24
C LEU A 263 -11.87 10.78 3.66
N ASN A 264 -11.50 10.00 4.67
CA ASN A 264 -11.50 10.44 6.06
C ASN A 264 -10.58 11.66 6.27
N TYR A 265 -9.34 11.60 5.77
CA TYR A 265 -8.40 12.72 5.88
C TYR A 265 -8.82 13.95 5.08
N THR A 266 -9.44 13.80 3.90
CA THR A 266 -9.94 14.95 3.12
C THR A 266 -11.09 15.66 3.82
N ILE A 267 -11.97 14.92 4.51
CA ILE A 267 -13.04 15.52 5.31
C ILE A 267 -12.45 16.27 6.52
N ILE A 268 -11.53 15.65 7.26
CA ILE A 268 -10.87 16.29 8.42
C ILE A 268 -10.10 17.54 7.99
N GLY A 269 -9.40 17.47 6.85
CA GLY A 269 -8.66 18.56 6.25
C GLY A 269 -9.52 19.58 5.49
N GLN A 270 -10.85 19.42 5.49
CA GLN A 270 -11.81 20.30 4.80
C GLN A 270 -11.58 20.43 3.28
N MET A 271 -10.94 19.44 2.67
CA MET A 271 -10.73 19.30 1.22
C MET A 271 -11.98 18.72 0.55
N PHE A 272 -13.10 19.43 0.68
CA PHE A 272 -14.43 18.95 0.28
C PHE A 272 -14.59 18.76 -1.23
N ASP A 273 -13.75 19.41 -2.04
CA ASP A 273 -13.70 19.19 -3.49
C ASP A 273 -13.28 17.75 -3.82
N ILE A 274 -12.21 17.27 -3.21
CA ILE A 274 -11.73 15.89 -3.36
C ILE A 274 -12.68 14.91 -2.68
N SER A 275 -13.17 15.22 -1.47
CA SER A 275 -14.12 14.35 -0.77
C SER A 275 -15.40 14.14 -1.58
N LEU A 276 -15.93 15.21 -2.18
CA LEU A 276 -17.15 15.12 -3.00
C LEU A 276 -16.91 14.32 -4.27
N ASP A 277 -15.78 14.54 -4.97
CA ASP A 277 -15.44 13.78 -6.18
C ASP A 277 -15.29 12.28 -5.88
N LEU A 278 -14.61 11.92 -4.78
CA LEU A 278 -14.48 10.53 -4.33
C LEU A 278 -15.83 9.88 -4.01
N LEU A 279 -16.71 10.60 -3.32
CA LEU A 279 -18.06 10.09 -2.98
C LEU A 279 -18.96 9.96 -4.20
N GLN A 280 -18.84 10.85 -5.18
CA GLN A 280 -19.57 10.75 -6.44
C GLN A 280 -19.12 9.54 -7.26
N LYS A 281 -17.81 9.26 -7.27
CA LYS A 281 -17.23 8.10 -7.97
C LYS A 281 -17.51 6.79 -7.25
N TYR A 282 -17.39 6.79 -5.93
CA TYR A 282 -17.53 5.59 -5.08
C TYR A 282 -18.46 5.87 -3.89
N PRO A 283 -19.79 5.82 -4.08
CA PRO A 283 -20.76 6.09 -3.02
C PRO A 283 -20.63 5.15 -1.81
N SER A 284 -20.13 3.92 -2.02
CA SER A 284 -19.89 2.96 -0.93
C SER A 284 -18.82 3.44 0.04
N LEU A 285 -17.92 4.34 -0.36
CA LEU A 285 -16.90 4.89 0.54
C LEU A 285 -17.51 5.58 1.76
N ALA A 286 -18.71 6.14 1.65
CA ALA A 286 -19.41 6.82 2.74
C ALA A 286 -19.58 5.95 4.00
N VAL A 287 -19.67 4.63 3.84
CA VAL A 287 -19.89 3.66 4.93
C VAL A 287 -18.73 2.69 5.11
N THR A 288 -17.73 2.71 4.24
CA THR A 288 -16.53 1.89 4.41
C THR A 288 -15.71 2.38 5.58
N LYS A 289 -15.15 1.44 6.32
CA LYS A 289 -14.25 1.70 7.43
C LYS A 289 -12.82 1.75 6.92
N ASP A 290 -12.03 2.68 7.45
CA ASP A 290 -10.57 2.61 7.33
C ASP A 290 -9.95 1.61 8.31
N ASP A 291 -8.62 1.49 8.30
CA ASP A 291 -7.87 0.61 9.20
C ASP A 291 -8.07 0.95 10.69
N GLY A 292 -8.46 2.20 10.99
CA GLY A 292 -8.83 2.67 12.32
C GLY A 292 -10.29 2.40 12.70
N ASN A 293 -11.04 1.68 11.86
CA ASN A 293 -12.47 1.40 12.01
C ASN A 293 -13.34 2.67 11.99
N LEU A 294 -12.84 3.76 11.40
CA LEU A 294 -13.54 5.04 11.24
C LEU A 294 -14.25 5.08 9.90
N THR A 295 -15.46 5.63 9.89
CA THR A 295 -16.22 5.91 8.66
C THR A 295 -16.33 7.41 8.41
N PRO A 296 -16.46 7.83 7.14
CA PRO A 296 -16.69 9.23 6.79
C PRO A 296 -17.89 9.84 7.51
N ILE A 297 -18.99 9.08 7.64
CA ILE A 297 -20.20 9.53 8.35
C ILE A 297 -19.92 9.82 9.83
N LEU A 298 -19.11 8.99 10.49
CA LEU A 298 -18.74 9.21 11.89
C LEU A 298 -17.91 10.49 12.04
N ILE A 299 -16.95 10.72 11.14
CA ILE A 299 -16.12 11.93 11.14
C ILE A 299 -16.99 13.17 10.91
N LEU A 300 -17.85 13.15 9.89
CA LEU A 300 -18.78 14.24 9.61
C LEU A 300 -19.70 14.52 10.80
N SER A 301 -20.19 13.49 11.50
CA SER A 301 -21.04 13.69 12.68
C SER A 301 -20.36 14.46 13.81
N ASN A 302 -19.02 14.40 13.86
CA ASN A 302 -18.19 15.14 14.80
C ASN A 302 -17.71 16.49 14.26
N GLU A 303 -18.09 16.86 13.03
CA GLU A 303 -17.78 18.16 12.42
C GLU A 303 -19.04 18.99 12.09
N PRO A 304 -19.58 19.73 13.07
CA PRO A 304 -20.71 20.62 12.86
C PRO A 304 -20.43 21.70 11.81
N SER A 305 -19.15 22.05 11.61
CA SER A 305 -18.70 23.05 10.64
C SER A 305 -18.93 22.63 9.19
N ALA A 306 -18.99 21.32 8.92
CA ALA A 306 -19.24 20.76 7.58
C ALA A 306 -20.71 20.88 7.15
N PHE A 307 -21.63 21.22 8.07
CA PHE A 307 -23.05 21.34 7.79
C PHE A 307 -23.57 22.75 8.11
N PHE A 308 -24.40 23.31 7.21
CA PHE A 308 -25.09 24.58 7.44
C PHE A 308 -25.90 24.59 8.76
N SER A 309 -26.40 23.44 9.20
CA SER A 309 -27.14 23.26 10.46
C SER A 309 -26.28 23.34 11.73
N GLY A 310 -24.96 23.16 11.63
CA GLY A 310 -24.04 23.21 12.77
C GLY A 310 -23.36 24.57 12.97
N SER A 311 -23.37 25.44 11.96
CA SER A 311 -23.12 26.86 12.16
C SER A 311 -24.34 27.46 12.88
N GLY A 312 -24.16 28.09 14.04
CA GLY A 312 -25.24 28.78 14.79
C GLY A 312 -25.92 29.94 14.04
N LEU A 313 -25.71 30.03 12.73
CA LEU A 313 -26.24 31.00 11.78
C LEU A 313 -27.33 30.42 10.87
N GLY A 314 -27.68 29.14 10.99
CA GLY A 314 -28.76 28.54 10.18
C GLY A 314 -30.10 29.26 10.30
N PHE A 315 -30.37 29.88 11.47
CA PHE A 315 -31.51 30.77 11.67
C PHE A 315 -31.40 32.08 10.84
N TRP A 316 -30.21 32.70 10.81
CA TRP A 316 -29.97 33.97 10.12
C TRP A 316 -29.89 33.80 8.60
N GLN A 317 -29.38 32.68 8.09
CA GLN A 317 -29.38 32.40 6.64
C GLN A 317 -30.80 32.22 6.08
N ARG A 318 -31.72 31.61 6.84
CA ARG A 318 -33.15 31.57 6.45
C ARG A 318 -33.75 32.98 6.32
N LEU A 319 -33.38 33.92 7.18
CA LEU A 319 -33.86 35.31 7.11
C LEU A 319 -33.29 36.09 5.92
N ILE A 320 -32.03 35.84 5.54
CA ILE A 320 -31.37 36.57 4.45
C ILE A 320 -31.80 36.04 3.07
N TYR A 321 -32.06 34.72 2.93
CA TYR A 321 -32.41 34.11 1.64
C TYR A 321 -33.92 33.95 1.37
N HIS A 322 -34.81 34.21 2.35
CA HIS A 322 -36.26 34.25 2.10
C HIS A 322 -36.79 35.56 1.49
N CYS A 323 -35.93 36.51 1.11
CA CYS A 323 -36.33 37.76 0.46
C CYS A 323 -36.13 37.80 -1.07
N LYS A 324 -35.97 36.65 -1.72
CA LYS A 324 -36.09 36.52 -3.18
C LYS A 324 -36.84 35.25 -3.54
N TYR A 325 -38.16 35.35 -3.60
CA TYR A 325 -39.05 35.08 -4.74
C TYR A 325 -40.49 35.37 -4.33
#